data_AF-A0A7S0RRZ7-F1
#
_entry.id   AF-A0A7S0RRZ7-F1
#
_cell.length_a   1.000
_cell.length_b   1.000
_cell.length_c   1.000
_cell.angle_alpha   90.00
_cell.angle_beta   90.00
_cell.angle_gamma   90.00
#
_symmetry.space_group_name_H-M   'P 1'
#
loop_
_entity.id
_entity.type
_entity.pdbx_description
1 polymer ?
#
loop_
_entity_poly.entity_id
_entity_poly.type
_entity_poly.pdbx_seq_one_letter_code
_entity_poly.pdbx_strand_id
1 'polypeptide(L)'
;DWVMWMDADASIIDHSVDLRFVISHIPQDKLLAVSADIWPTHGSGACNTGVMLVRGGDRAKESMALLEEWWQTANTDNKDIARYKQDHPGEQAVLNIELWPKHSNKIHRLPFCWL
;
A
#
# COMPACT_ATOMS: atom_id res chain seq x y z
N ASP A 1 4.39 8.58 14.78
CA ASP A 1 3.91 7.18 14.71
C ASP A 1 3.71 6.63 13.31
N TRP A 2 3.81 7.45 12.26
CA TRP A 2 3.66 6.99 10.88
C TRP A 2 4.78 7.54 10.01
N VAL A 3 5.18 6.77 9.01
CA VAL A 3 6.07 7.17 7.93
C VAL A 3 5.26 7.17 6.65
N MET A 4 5.35 8.25 5.86
CA MET A 4 4.72 8.32 4.55
C MET A 4 5.76 7.99 3.48
N TRP A 5 5.47 6.97 2.68
CA TRP A 5 6.15 6.68 1.43
C TRP A 5 5.41 7.37 0.30
N MET A 6 6.16 8.00 -0.61
CA MET A 6 5.64 8.61 -1.82
C MET A 6 6.61 8.37 -2.97
N ASP A 7 6.08 8.04 -4.14
CA ASP A 7 6.85 8.02 -5.38
C ASP A 7 7.36 9.42 -5.70
N ALA A 8 8.46 9.50 -6.45
CA ALA A 8 9.12 10.77 -6.75
C ALA A 8 8.30 11.69 -7.67
N ASP A 9 7.34 11.13 -8.40
CA ASP A 9 6.39 11.83 -9.27
C ASP A 9 5.05 12.15 -8.57
N ALA A 10 4.83 11.64 -7.35
CA ALA A 10 3.67 11.97 -6.56
C ALA A 10 3.74 13.42 -6.08
N SER A 11 2.66 14.16 -6.28
CA SER A 11 2.54 15.57 -5.88
C SER A 11 1.41 15.73 -4.87
N ILE A 12 1.65 16.46 -3.79
CA ILE A 12 0.58 16.81 -2.84
C ILE A 12 -0.06 18.11 -3.32
N ILE A 13 -1.26 18.00 -3.88
CA ILE A 13 -2.01 19.13 -4.42
C ILE A 13 -3.23 19.36 -3.54
N ASP A 14 -3.31 20.55 -2.95
CA ASP A 14 -4.36 20.99 -2.02
C ASP A 14 -4.31 20.31 -0.62
N HIS A 15 -4.47 21.11 0.44
CA HIS A 15 -4.51 20.65 1.84
C HIS A 15 -5.75 21.18 2.56
N SER A 16 -6.87 21.32 1.84
CA SER A 16 -8.18 21.56 2.47
C SER A 16 -8.52 20.49 3.52
N VAL A 17 -7.86 19.33 3.50
CA VAL A 17 -7.86 18.29 4.53
C VAL A 17 -6.45 18.03 5.07
N ASP A 18 -6.31 18.03 6.39
CA ASP A 18 -5.05 17.77 7.11
C ASP A 18 -4.68 16.26 7.05
N LEU A 19 -3.43 15.93 6.72
CA LEU A 19 -2.91 14.54 6.78
C LEU A 19 -3.18 13.87 8.14
N ARG A 20 -3.18 14.64 9.24
CA ARG A 20 -3.48 14.16 10.59
C ARG A 20 -4.92 13.66 10.71
N PHE A 21 -5.86 14.30 10.04
CA PHE A 21 -7.25 13.84 9.99
C PHE A 21 -7.33 12.47 9.34
N VAL A 22 -6.55 12.23 8.30
CA VAL A 22 -6.60 10.94 7.58
C VAL A 22 -5.97 9.84 8.39
N ILE A 23 -4.80 10.13 8.97
CA ILE A 23 -4.13 9.24 9.91
C ILE A 23 -5.05 8.84 11.07
N SER A 24 -5.87 9.77 11.59
CA SER A 24 -6.79 9.47 12.69
C SER A 24 -7.95 8.53 12.32
N HIS A 25 -8.24 8.36 11.02
CA HIS A 25 -9.27 7.42 10.54
C HIS A 25 -8.73 6.03 10.25
N ILE A 26 -7.39 5.85 10.27
CA ILE A 26 -6.80 4.53 10.07
C ILE A 26 -6.91 3.73 11.38
N PRO A 27 -7.57 2.55 11.38
CA PRO A 27 -7.71 1.73 12.58
C PRO A 27 -6.34 1.38 13.19
N GLN A 28 -6.24 1.37 14.52
CA GLN A 28 -4.96 1.22 15.24
C GLN A 28 -4.30 -0.15 15.02
N ASP A 29 -5.08 -1.17 14.69
CA ASP A 29 -4.64 -2.52 14.35
C ASP A 29 -3.95 -2.62 12.97
N LYS A 30 -4.07 -1.59 12.13
CA LYS A 30 -3.48 -1.58 10.78
C LYS A 30 -2.01 -1.20 10.79
N LEU A 31 -1.22 -1.87 9.98
CA LEU A 31 0.22 -1.65 9.83
C LEU A 31 0.55 -0.79 8.61
N LEU A 32 -0.25 -0.93 7.55
CA LEU A 32 -0.10 -0.19 6.30
C LEU A 32 -1.42 0.48 5.95
N ALA A 33 -1.36 1.66 5.34
CA ALA A 33 -2.47 2.22 4.60
C ALA A 33 -2.02 2.57 3.18
N VAL A 34 -2.78 2.11 2.19
CA VAL A 34 -2.43 2.22 0.76
C VAL A 34 -3.58 2.85 0.00
N SER A 35 -3.28 3.69 -0.99
CA SER A 35 -4.28 4.26 -1.88
C SER A 35 -5.02 3.17 -2.67
N ALA A 36 -6.30 3.37 -2.94
CA ALA A 36 -7.01 2.58 -3.95
C ALA A 36 -6.40 2.83 -5.35
N ASP A 37 -6.48 1.87 -6.26
CA ASP A 37 -6.11 2.06 -7.66
C ASP A 37 -7.27 2.72 -8.43
N ILE A 38 -6.96 3.66 -9.34
CA ILE A 38 -7.98 4.37 -10.13
C ILE A 38 -8.60 3.46 -11.19
N TRP A 39 -7.76 2.61 -11.77
CA TRP A 39 -8.14 1.73 -12.86
C TRP A 39 -7.91 0.29 -12.42
N PRO A 40 -8.77 -0.26 -11.56
CA PRO A 40 -8.61 -1.63 -11.09
C PRO A 40 -8.78 -2.60 -12.25
N THR A 41 -7.67 -2.94 -12.91
CA THR A 41 -7.58 -3.95 -13.97
C THR A 41 -7.93 -5.35 -13.42
N HIS A 42 -7.94 -5.53 -12.10
CA HIS A 42 -8.12 -6.83 -11.42
C HIS A 42 -9.18 -6.83 -10.31
N GLY A 43 -10.20 -5.96 -10.43
CA GLY A 43 -11.37 -5.96 -9.54
C GLY A 43 -11.34 -4.87 -8.46
N SER A 44 -12.49 -4.64 -7.82
CA SER A 44 -12.79 -3.50 -6.93
C SER A 44 -11.92 -3.37 -5.64
N GLY A 45 -10.82 -4.10 -5.56
CA GLY A 45 -9.87 -4.20 -4.44
C GLY A 45 -8.45 -3.68 -4.73
N ALA A 46 -8.10 -3.37 -5.98
CA ALA A 46 -6.73 -3.01 -6.33
C ALA A 46 -6.25 -1.74 -5.60
N CYS A 47 -4.99 -1.74 -5.19
CA CYS A 47 -4.30 -0.70 -4.47
C CYS A 47 -3.12 -0.17 -5.29
N ASN A 48 -2.88 1.13 -5.19
CA ASN A 48 -1.73 1.82 -5.75
C ASN A 48 -0.65 1.96 -4.66
N THR A 49 0.61 1.71 -5.01
CA THR A 49 1.77 1.75 -4.10
C THR A 49 2.50 3.08 -4.08
N GLY A 50 2.11 4.03 -4.94
CA GLY A 50 2.80 5.31 -5.09
C GLY A 50 2.61 6.26 -3.93
N VAL A 51 1.57 6.07 -3.10
CA VAL A 51 1.46 6.69 -1.78
C VAL A 51 1.06 5.66 -0.74
N MET A 52 1.85 5.52 0.31
CA MET A 52 1.55 4.62 1.42
C MET A 52 1.89 5.25 2.77
N LEU A 53 1.13 4.89 3.78
CA LEU A 53 1.46 5.16 5.17
C LEU A 53 1.89 3.86 5.85
N VAL A 54 3.03 3.89 6.54
CA VAL A 54 3.63 2.76 7.25
C VAL A 54 3.67 3.06 8.75
N ARG A 55 3.09 2.17 9.56
CA ARG A 55 3.03 2.35 11.01
C ARG A 55 4.43 2.23 11.60
N GLY A 56 4.87 3.26 12.31
CA GLY A 56 6.11 3.30 13.08
C GLY A 56 5.86 3.11 14.58
N GLY A 57 6.77 3.66 15.40
CA GLY A 57 6.71 3.57 16.86
C GLY A 57 6.79 2.13 17.36
N ASP A 58 5.95 1.79 18.35
CA ASP A 58 5.97 0.46 18.98
C ASP A 58 5.60 -0.69 18.03
N ARG A 59 4.93 -0.38 16.91
CA ARG A 59 4.54 -1.36 15.89
C ARG A 59 5.47 -1.39 14.68
N ALA A 60 6.55 -0.61 14.69
CA ALA A 60 7.49 -0.54 13.56
C ALA A 60 8.05 -1.92 13.17
N LYS A 61 8.32 -2.79 14.15
CA LYS A 61 8.82 -4.15 13.88
C LYS A 61 7.83 -5.01 13.10
N GLU A 62 6.54 -4.91 13.42
CA GLU A 62 5.49 -5.64 12.70
C GLU A 62 5.35 -5.11 11.27
N SER A 63 5.38 -3.78 11.09
CA SER A 63 5.34 -3.16 9.77
C SER A 63 6.54 -3.56 8.92
N MET A 64 7.74 -3.57 9.50
CA MET A 64 8.95 -3.99 8.81
C MET A 64 8.88 -5.45 8.39
N ALA A 65 8.39 -6.36 9.24
CA ALA A 65 8.20 -7.76 8.87
C ALA A 65 7.25 -7.92 7.67
N LEU A 66 6.18 -7.13 7.60
CA LEU A 66 5.25 -7.13 6.47
C LEU A 66 5.89 -6.58 5.18
N LEU A 67 6.72 -5.54 5.29
CA LEU A 67 7.48 -4.99 4.15
C LEU A 67 8.59 -5.94 3.67
N GLU A 68 9.24 -6.65 4.59
CA GLU A 68 10.22 -7.70 4.26
C GLU A 68 9.57 -8.87 3.53
N GLU A 69 8.40 -9.35 3.99
CA GLU A 69 7.62 -10.36 3.27
C GLU A 69 7.25 -9.88 1.86
N TRP A 70 6.80 -8.63 1.75
CA TRP A 70 6.47 -8.02 0.47
C TRP A 70 7.67 -8.00 -0.48
N TRP A 71 8.83 -7.53 -0.01
CA TRP A 71 10.08 -7.51 -0.76
C TRP A 71 10.55 -8.90 -1.18
N GLN A 72 10.52 -9.87 -0.27
CA GLN A 72 10.89 -11.26 -0.56
C GLN A 72 9.99 -11.84 -1.64
N THR A 73 8.68 -11.64 -1.53
CA THR A 73 7.70 -12.14 -2.50
C THR A 73 7.91 -11.52 -3.88
N ALA A 74 8.25 -10.23 -3.94
CA ALA A 74 8.55 -9.53 -5.19
C ALA A 74 9.74 -10.12 -5.99
N ASN A 75 10.64 -10.78 -5.28
CA ASN A 75 11.86 -11.42 -5.80
C ASN A 75 11.72 -12.93 -6.02
N THR A 76 10.52 -13.50 -5.86
CA THR A 76 10.26 -14.91 -6.18
C THR A 76 9.77 -15.10 -7.61
N ASP A 77 10.04 -16.28 -8.20
CA ASP A 77 9.56 -16.68 -9.53
C ASP A 77 8.07 -17.06 -9.51
N ASN A 78 7.21 -16.09 -9.21
CA ASN A 78 5.76 -16.25 -9.27
C ASN A 78 5.24 -15.84 -10.66
N LYS A 79 4.64 -16.80 -11.38
CA LYS A 79 4.15 -16.60 -12.76
C LYS A 79 2.99 -15.59 -12.86
N ASP A 80 2.16 -15.49 -11.84
CA ASP A 80 1.04 -14.54 -11.82
C ASP A 80 1.58 -13.11 -11.60
N ILE A 81 2.55 -12.94 -10.71
CA ILE A 81 3.28 -11.68 -10.53
C ILE A 81 4.06 -11.31 -11.81
N ALA A 82 4.73 -12.27 -12.45
CA ALA A 82 5.49 -12.04 -13.67
C ALA A 82 4.59 -11.60 -14.85
N ARG A 83 3.37 -12.14 -14.92
CA ARG A 83 2.36 -11.69 -15.89
C ARG A 83 1.89 -10.27 -15.58
N TYR A 84 1.60 -9.97 -14.32
CA TYR A 84 1.11 -8.65 -13.90
C TYR A 84 2.15 -7.53 -14.06
N LYS A 85 3.44 -7.86 -13.88
CA LYS A 85 4.60 -6.98 -14.15
C LYS A 85 4.65 -6.46 -15.59
N GLN A 86 3.92 -7.06 -16.54
CA GLN A 86 3.88 -6.60 -17.93
C GLN A 86 3.04 -5.33 -18.08
N ASP A 87 2.02 -5.15 -17.24
CA ASP A 87 1.05 -4.06 -17.33
C ASP A 87 1.18 -3.05 -16.17
N HIS A 88 1.91 -3.39 -15.10
CA HIS A 88 2.04 -2.58 -13.89
C HIS A 88 3.44 -2.69 -13.23
N PRO A 89 3.81 -1.73 -12.35
CA PRO A 89 5.00 -1.84 -11.53
C PRO A 89 5.03 -3.13 -10.70
N GLY A 90 6.21 -3.73 -10.56
CA GLY A 90 6.35 -5.06 -10.00
C GLY A 90 6.03 -5.16 -8.51
N GLU A 91 6.22 -4.07 -7.77
CA GLU A 91 5.86 -3.96 -6.37
C GLU A 91 4.35 -3.85 -6.17
N GLN A 92 3.65 -3.07 -7.01
CA GLN A 92 2.19 -2.98 -7.00
C GLN A 92 1.53 -4.32 -7.32
N ALA A 93 2.10 -5.08 -8.26
CA ALA A 93 1.65 -6.44 -8.58
C ALA A 93 1.64 -7.35 -7.35
N VAL A 94 2.74 -7.34 -6.60
CA VAL A 94 2.92 -8.22 -5.43
C VAL A 94 2.00 -7.80 -4.29
N LEU A 95 1.82 -6.49 -4.08
CA LEU A 95 0.87 -6.00 -3.08
C LEU A 95 -0.53 -6.54 -3.37
N ASN A 96 -0.99 -6.46 -4.62
CA ASN A 96 -2.37 -6.80 -4.98
C ASN A 96 -2.63 -8.30 -5.09
N ILE A 97 -1.69 -9.08 -5.62
CA ILE A 97 -1.87 -10.52 -5.84
C ILE A 97 -1.60 -11.34 -4.57
N GLU A 98 -0.56 -10.97 -3.81
CA GLU A 98 -0.05 -11.81 -2.73
C GLU A 98 -0.31 -11.20 -1.36
N LEU A 99 0.10 -9.95 -1.16
CA LEU A 99 0.15 -9.36 0.18
C LEU A 99 -1.25 -8.98 0.68
N TRP A 100 -2.04 -8.28 -0.14
CA TRP A 100 -3.37 -7.79 0.23
C TRP A 100 -4.35 -8.93 0.54
N PRO A 101 -4.48 -9.99 -0.27
CA PRO A 101 -5.37 -11.10 0.07
C PRO A 101 -4.99 -11.81 1.38
N LYS A 102 -3.68 -11.97 1.66
CA LYS A 102 -3.18 -12.62 2.88
C LYS A 102 -3.28 -11.75 4.13
N HIS A 103 -3.12 -10.43 3.97
CA HIS A 103 -2.99 -9.48 5.09
C HIS A 103 -4.02 -8.36 5.07
N SER A 104 -5.20 -8.57 4.47
CA SER A 104 -6.29 -7.58 4.41
C SER A 104 -6.76 -7.10 5.81
N ASN A 105 -6.55 -7.91 6.85
CA ASN A 105 -6.78 -7.51 8.24
C ASN A 105 -5.70 -6.54 8.79
N LYS A 106 -4.51 -6.46 8.19
CA LYS A 106 -3.41 -5.56 8.60
C LYS A 106 -3.25 -4.35 7.68
N ILE A 107 -3.78 -4.39 6.48
CA ILE A 107 -3.68 -3.29 5.51
C ILE A 107 -5.01 -2.53 5.47
N HIS A 108 -4.94 -1.22 5.52
CA HIS A 108 -6.08 -0.32 5.33
C HIS A 108 -6.06 0.25 3.93
N ARG A 109 -7.22 0.36 3.28
CA ARG A 109 -7.32 1.02 1.98
C ARG A 109 -7.82 2.44 2.18
N LEU A 110 -7.01 3.41 1.77
CA LEU A 110 -7.39 4.81 1.77
C LEU A 110 -8.42 5.08 0.65
N PRO A 111 -9.33 6.05 0.86
CA PRO A 111 -10.27 6.46 -0.18
C PRO A 111 -9.54 7.04 -1.40
N PHE A 112 -10.26 7.15 -2.52
CA PHE A 112 -9.71 7.57 -3.82
C PHE A 112 -9.13 9.00 -3.82
N CYS A 113 -9.53 9.88 -2.90
CA CYS A 113 -9.03 11.26 -2.81
C CYS A 113 -7.55 11.40 -2.40
N TRP A 114 -6.80 10.30 -2.39
CA TRP A 114 -5.37 10.21 -2.08
C TRP A 114 -4.49 9.97 -3.31
N LEU A 115 -5.07 10.08 -4.51
CA LEU A 115 -4.44 9.89 -5.81
C LEU A 115 -4.31 11.21 -6.57
#